data_AF-A0A7C5KM33-F1
#
_entry.id   AF-A0A7C5KM33-F1
#
_cell.length_a   1.000
_cell.length_b   1.000
_cell.length_c   1.000
_cell.angle_alpha   90.00
_cell.angle_beta   90.00
_cell.angle_gamma   90.00
#
_symmetry.space_group_name_H-M   'P 1'
#
loop_
_entity.id
_entity.type
_entity.pdbx_description
1 polymer ?
#
loop_
_entity_poly.entity_id
_entity_poly.type
_entity_poly.pdbx_seq_one_letter_code
_entity_poly.pdbx_strand_id
1 'polypeptide(L)'
;MEASFLGQGQRVSLGGQAEASLVFVERKLGEKLRGRVYLRVFRKEKDLPASIRSGFRKFTVALAERAVPRVTVLRSRLRGAPPGDLRSVLTHEFVHLVLFQMEKEGGAGRRLPLWFHEGLAQEIAGARLFDRSGELLAARAASGHLLSWMQLRSRLPRDEDDARFAYVQAADFFAFLMEELGLPLVMKMAREYLSGRAPSLDAALAKERWESFTALQGKWKRLVEEGRGFLRILGNHLFDLLLVLSIPLLFLVLRRVYFREKEAEKRLEDWETSAEILDGIQEKEAEEEDAQGGLDRQDRHTHL
;
A
#
# COMPACT_ATOMS: atom_id res chain seq x y z
N MET A 1 5.91 30.53 17.55
CA MET A 1 6.69 29.29 17.44
C MET A 1 7.74 29.27 18.52
N GLU A 2 7.92 28.13 19.20
CA GLU A 2 8.95 27.93 20.24
C GLU A 2 9.93 26.85 19.78
N ALA A 3 11.15 27.25 19.39
CA ALA A 3 12.17 26.36 18.84
C ALA A 3 13.59 26.96 18.96
N SER A 4 14.10 27.09 20.20
CA SER A 4 15.33 27.84 20.51
C SER A 4 16.58 27.36 19.75
N PHE A 5 16.66 26.06 19.45
CA PHE A 5 17.79 25.44 18.73
C PHE A 5 17.74 25.59 17.20
N LEU A 6 16.67 26.17 16.63
CA LEU A 6 16.58 26.47 15.20
C LEU A 6 17.14 27.86 14.91
N GLY A 7 17.93 27.98 13.85
CA GLY A 7 18.33 29.27 13.28
C GLY A 7 17.13 30.04 12.72
N GLN A 8 17.24 31.36 12.56
CA GLN A 8 16.14 32.23 12.14
C GLN A 8 15.50 31.79 10.82
N GLY A 9 16.30 31.49 9.78
CA GLY A 9 15.79 31.00 8.50
C GLY A 9 15.01 29.68 8.60
N GLN A 10 15.44 28.76 9.46
CA GLN A 10 14.71 27.50 9.70
C GLN A 10 13.37 27.75 10.41
N ARG A 11 13.32 28.68 11.36
CA ARG A 11 12.05 29.06 12.03
C ARG A 11 11.07 29.70 11.07
N VAL A 12 11.54 30.59 10.19
CA VAL A 12 10.70 31.24 9.18
C VAL A 12 10.15 30.22 8.18
N SER A 13 11.01 29.34 7.64
CA SER A 13 10.58 28.28 6.72
C SER A 13 9.54 27.34 7.34
N LEU A 14 9.80 26.86 8.56
CA LEU A 14 8.87 26.00 9.30
C LEU A 14 7.56 26.73 9.63
N GLY A 15 7.63 28.01 9.96
CA GLY A 15 6.48 28.86 10.26
C GLY A 15 5.57 29.00 9.05
N GLY A 16 6.15 29.31 7.89
CA GLY A 16 5.41 29.40 6.63
C GLY A 16 4.76 28.06 6.22
N GLN A 17 5.45 26.92 6.42
CA GLN A 17 4.85 25.60 6.17
C GLN A 17 3.68 25.29 7.13
N ALA A 18 3.82 25.65 8.40
CA ALA A 18 2.76 25.48 9.38
C ALA A 18 1.54 26.35 9.05
N GLU A 19 1.75 27.63 8.75
CA GLU A 19 0.67 28.54 8.37
C GLU A 19 -0.04 28.06 7.10
N ALA A 20 0.71 27.68 6.07
CA ALA A 20 0.12 27.17 4.83
C ALA A 20 -0.63 25.85 5.02
N SER A 21 -0.21 25.00 5.97
CA SER A 21 -0.92 23.75 6.30
C SER A 21 -2.20 24.04 7.09
N LEU A 22 -2.15 24.99 8.02
CA LEU A 22 -3.33 25.42 8.78
C LEU A 22 -4.40 26.02 7.86
N VAL A 23 -4.03 26.99 7.01
CA VAL A 23 -4.94 27.60 6.04
C VAL A 23 -5.56 26.56 5.10
N PHE A 24 -4.77 25.56 4.69
CA PHE A 24 -5.28 24.45 3.89
C PHE A 24 -6.34 23.65 4.64
N VAL A 25 -6.08 23.25 5.89
CA VAL A 25 -7.04 22.50 6.72
C VAL A 25 -8.31 23.30 6.96
N GLU A 26 -8.19 24.58 7.34
CA GLU A 26 -9.35 25.43 7.62
C GLU A 26 -10.25 25.57 6.39
N ARG A 27 -9.66 25.79 5.21
CA ARG A 27 -10.40 25.86 3.96
C ARG A 27 -11.03 24.52 3.60
N LYS A 28 -10.32 23.42 3.80
CA LYS A 28 -10.78 22.07 3.42
C LYS A 28 -11.93 21.60 4.31
N LEU A 29 -11.86 21.86 5.61
CA LEU A 29 -12.89 21.48 6.58
C LEU A 29 -14.02 22.52 6.70
N GLY A 30 -13.79 23.74 6.23
CA GLY A 30 -14.73 24.86 6.37
C GLY A 30 -14.84 25.37 7.81
N GLU A 31 -13.81 25.15 8.62
CA GLU A 31 -13.78 25.47 10.06
C GLU A 31 -12.48 26.22 10.38
N LYS A 32 -12.57 27.37 11.04
CA LYS A 32 -11.39 28.15 11.44
C LYS A 32 -11.03 27.92 12.90
N LEU A 33 -9.75 27.78 13.20
CA LEU A 33 -9.29 27.74 14.58
C LEU A 33 -9.42 29.12 15.22
N ARG A 34 -9.98 29.15 16.43
CA ARG A 34 -10.15 30.37 17.20
C ARG A 34 -8.91 30.64 18.05
N GLY A 35 -8.44 31.88 17.96
CA GLY A 35 -7.27 32.33 18.73
C GLY A 35 -5.94 31.91 18.11
N ARG A 36 -4.88 31.94 18.91
CA ARG A 36 -3.51 31.67 18.44
C ARG A 36 -3.20 30.19 18.54
N VAL A 37 -2.71 29.61 17.44
CA VAL A 37 -2.15 28.25 17.39
C VAL A 37 -0.66 28.30 17.68
N TYR A 38 -0.18 27.45 18.58
CA TYR A 38 1.21 27.41 18.99
C TYR A 38 1.92 26.19 18.38
N LEU A 39 3.00 26.41 17.64
CA LEU A 39 3.90 25.34 17.20
C LEU A 39 5.13 25.29 18.10
N ARG A 40 5.33 24.15 18.78
CA ARG A 40 6.54 23.82 19.53
C ARG A 40 7.36 22.78 18.80
N VAL A 41 8.66 22.96 18.76
CA VAL A 41 9.56 22.02 18.11
C VAL A 41 10.61 21.64 19.11
N PHE A 42 10.82 20.34 19.31
CA PHE A 42 11.86 19.80 20.16
C PHE A 42 12.87 19.03 19.31
N ARG A 43 14.13 19.04 19.75
CA ARG A 43 15.21 18.36 19.02
C ARG A 43 15.12 16.85 19.22
N LYS A 44 14.94 16.41 20.47
CA LYS A 44 14.89 15.00 20.87
C LYS A 44 13.74 14.77 21.85
N GLU A 45 13.30 13.53 21.94
CA GLU A 45 12.24 13.08 22.86
C GLU A 45 12.55 13.36 24.33
N LYS A 46 13.82 13.25 24.74
CA LYS A 46 14.25 13.56 26.10
C LYS A 46 13.96 15.00 26.54
N ASP A 47 13.84 15.91 25.57
CA ASP A 47 13.59 17.33 25.81
C ASP A 47 12.07 17.60 25.97
N LEU A 48 11.20 16.61 25.73
CA LEU A 48 9.76 16.75 25.89
C LEU A 48 9.37 16.86 27.37
N PRO A 49 8.43 17.76 27.71
CA PRO A 49 7.79 17.80 29.02
C PRO A 49 7.17 16.46 29.42
N ALA A 50 7.25 16.11 30.71
CA ALA A 50 6.69 14.85 31.22
C ALA A 50 5.18 14.70 30.95
N SER A 51 4.44 15.82 30.96
CA SER A 51 2.99 15.85 30.73
C SER A 51 2.57 15.39 29.33
N ILE A 52 3.44 15.52 28.32
CA ILE A 52 3.12 15.12 26.94
C ILE A 52 3.89 13.86 26.51
N ARG A 53 4.94 13.47 27.25
CA ARG A 53 5.80 12.33 26.89
C ARG A 53 5.03 11.02 26.76
N SER A 54 4.01 10.78 27.59
CA SER A 54 3.15 9.59 27.49
C SER A 54 2.30 9.54 26.22
N GLY A 55 2.07 10.68 25.56
CA GLY A 55 1.36 10.76 24.29
C GLY A 55 2.27 10.49 23.08
N PHE A 56 3.59 10.61 23.22
CA PHE A 56 4.55 10.31 22.17
C PHE A 56 4.95 8.84 22.21
N ARG A 57 4.30 8.01 21.37
CA ARG A 57 4.78 6.64 21.10
C ARG A 57 6.08 6.69 20.30
N LYS A 58 6.80 5.57 20.18
CA LYS A 58 8.08 5.50 19.46
C LYS A 58 8.01 6.03 18.01
N PHE A 59 6.88 5.81 17.34
CA PHE A 59 6.64 6.23 15.97
C PHE A 59 5.96 7.62 15.83
N THR A 60 5.61 8.29 16.93
CA THR A 60 4.92 9.59 16.88
C THR A 60 5.89 10.71 16.45
N VAL A 61 5.59 11.40 15.34
CA VAL A 61 6.42 12.50 14.82
C VAL A 61 5.99 13.85 15.40
N ALA A 62 4.68 14.07 15.48
CA ALA A 62 4.07 15.25 16.05
C ALA A 62 2.84 14.86 16.88
N LEU A 63 2.36 15.80 17.70
CA LEU A 63 1.18 15.61 18.52
C LEU A 63 0.42 16.92 18.71
N ALA A 64 -0.86 16.92 18.38
CA ALA A 64 -1.82 17.94 18.72
C ALA A 64 -2.30 17.80 20.18
N GLU A 65 -2.23 18.88 20.94
CA GLU A 65 -2.71 18.92 22.33
C GLU A 65 -4.20 19.29 22.37
N ARG A 66 -4.98 18.56 23.18
CA ARG A 66 -6.43 18.79 23.32
C ARG A 66 -6.77 20.00 24.21
N ALA A 67 -5.97 20.24 25.24
CA ALA A 67 -6.26 21.27 26.25
C ALA A 67 -5.95 22.69 25.75
N VAL A 68 -5.00 22.81 24.81
CA VAL A 68 -4.52 24.08 24.26
C VAL A 68 -4.29 23.91 22.76
N PRO A 69 -4.57 24.93 21.92
CA PRO A 69 -4.38 24.86 20.47
C PRO A 69 -2.89 24.85 20.13
N ARG A 70 -2.23 23.71 20.33
CA ARG A 70 -0.78 23.56 20.22
C ARG A 70 -0.44 22.26 19.52
N VAL A 71 0.54 22.34 18.62
CA VAL A 71 1.18 21.18 18.01
C VAL A 71 2.62 21.12 18.50
N THR A 72 3.03 19.94 18.95
CA THR A 72 4.42 19.66 19.33
C THR A 72 5.04 18.73 18.29
N VAL A 73 6.21 19.10 17.74
CA VAL A 73 6.92 18.34 16.70
C VAL A 73 8.29 17.88 17.20
N LEU A 74 8.61 16.61 16.98
CA LEU A 74 9.94 16.05 17.23
C LEU A 74 10.79 16.10 15.95
N ARG A 75 11.75 17.03 15.89
CA ARG A 75 12.61 17.19 14.71
C ARG A 75 13.41 15.94 14.39
N SER A 76 13.87 15.20 15.40
CA SER A 76 14.62 13.96 15.19
C SER A 76 13.83 12.88 14.45
N ARG A 77 12.49 12.96 14.44
CA ARG A 77 11.61 11.96 13.83
C ARG A 77 11.02 12.39 12.49
N LEU A 78 11.18 13.66 12.09
CA LEU A 78 10.76 14.15 10.75
C LEU A 78 11.48 13.47 9.57
N ARG A 79 12.61 12.79 9.82
CA ARG A 79 13.35 12.01 8.82
C ARG A 79 13.22 10.49 9.04
N GLY A 80 12.40 10.07 10.00
CA GLY A 80 12.23 8.67 10.40
C GLY A 80 11.03 8.01 9.73
N ALA A 81 10.69 6.82 10.23
CA ALA A 81 9.46 6.12 9.88
C ALA A 81 8.35 6.45 10.90
N PRO A 82 7.12 6.76 10.45
CA PRO A 82 6.71 6.67 9.06
C PRO A 82 7.15 7.88 8.21
N PRO A 83 7.35 7.68 6.89
CA PRO A 83 7.75 8.74 5.98
C PRO A 83 6.63 9.76 5.85
N GLY A 84 6.89 10.99 6.26
CA GLY A 84 5.98 12.11 6.08
C GLY A 84 6.77 13.38 5.87
N ASP A 85 6.49 14.10 4.79
CA ASP A 85 6.95 15.48 4.74
C ASP A 85 6.26 16.28 5.86
N LEU A 86 6.94 17.33 6.28
CA LEU A 86 6.52 18.17 7.39
C LEU A 86 5.14 18.80 7.16
N ARG A 87 4.77 19.12 5.91
CA ARG A 87 3.46 19.69 5.60
C ARG A 87 2.36 18.66 5.87
N SER A 88 2.52 17.41 5.45
CA SER A 88 1.53 16.37 5.73
C SER A 88 1.40 16.05 7.21
N VAL A 89 2.52 15.98 7.95
CA VAL A 89 2.49 15.84 9.42
C VAL A 89 1.72 17.00 10.06
N LEU A 90 2.03 18.25 9.70
CA LEU A 90 1.35 19.41 10.27
C LEU A 90 -0.13 19.46 9.87
N THR A 91 -0.47 19.08 8.63
CA THR A 91 -1.85 18.99 8.15
C THR A 91 -2.65 17.99 9.00
N HIS A 92 -2.08 16.82 9.27
CA HIS A 92 -2.66 15.80 10.14
C HIS A 92 -2.95 16.36 11.54
N GLU A 93 -1.95 16.96 12.19
CA GLU A 93 -2.12 17.51 13.54
C GLU A 93 -3.11 18.69 13.60
N PHE A 94 -3.17 19.52 12.55
CA PHE A 94 -4.13 20.63 12.51
C PHE A 94 -5.56 20.16 12.33
N VAL A 95 -5.81 19.04 11.63
CA VAL A 95 -7.14 18.42 11.61
C VAL A 95 -7.56 18.05 13.03
N HIS A 96 -6.66 17.45 13.83
CA HIS A 96 -6.99 17.16 15.22
C HIS A 96 -7.33 18.40 16.04
N LEU A 97 -6.59 19.51 15.88
CA LEU A 97 -6.92 20.75 16.57
C LEU A 97 -8.32 21.26 16.18
N VAL A 98 -8.68 21.21 14.90
CA VAL A 98 -10.03 21.61 14.45
C VAL A 98 -11.09 20.72 15.09
N LEU A 99 -10.89 19.40 15.10
CA LEU A 99 -11.83 18.47 15.74
C LEU A 99 -11.93 18.69 17.26
N PHE A 100 -10.82 18.93 17.96
CA PHE A 100 -10.84 19.26 19.39
C PHE A 100 -11.61 20.55 19.68
N GLN A 101 -11.48 21.56 18.81
CA GLN A 101 -12.28 22.78 18.91
C GLN A 101 -13.76 22.48 18.70
N MET A 102 -14.12 21.72 17.67
CA MET A 102 -15.52 21.35 17.40
C MET A 102 -16.13 20.57 18.57
N GLU A 103 -15.40 19.63 19.17
CA GLU A 103 -15.83 18.89 20.36
C GLU A 103 -16.09 19.81 21.56
N LYS A 104 -15.23 20.83 21.74
CA LYS A 104 -15.39 21.85 22.79
C LYS A 104 -16.60 22.76 22.54
N GLU A 105 -16.82 23.15 21.28
CA GLU A 105 -17.87 24.08 20.87
C GLU A 105 -19.25 23.43 20.73
N GLY A 106 -19.31 22.12 20.50
CA GLY A 106 -20.57 21.38 20.38
C GLY A 106 -21.45 21.43 21.64
N GLY A 107 -20.88 21.71 22.82
CA GLY A 107 -21.65 21.98 24.04
C GLY A 107 -22.30 20.75 24.70
N ALA A 108 -22.46 19.62 23.99
CA ALA A 108 -23.03 18.39 24.55
C ALA A 108 -22.02 17.53 25.34
N GLY A 109 -20.78 18.00 25.52
CA GLY A 109 -19.70 17.24 26.20
C GLY A 109 -19.29 15.95 25.48
N ARG A 110 -19.65 15.81 24.19
CA ARG A 110 -19.41 14.62 23.39
C ARG A 110 -18.06 14.66 22.70
N ARG A 111 -17.52 13.47 22.42
CA ARG A 111 -16.26 13.29 21.70
C ARG A 111 -16.47 12.42 20.48
N LEU A 112 -15.75 12.77 19.41
CA LEU A 112 -15.67 11.96 18.22
C LEU A 112 -14.83 10.71 18.51
N PRO A 113 -15.16 9.56 17.91
CA PRO A 113 -14.35 8.36 18.04
C PRO A 113 -12.92 8.59 17.53
N LEU A 114 -11.96 7.87 18.11
CA LEU A 114 -10.57 7.92 17.66
C LEU A 114 -10.41 7.58 16.18
N TRP A 115 -11.10 6.55 15.66
CA TRP A 115 -11.07 6.24 14.23
C TRP A 115 -11.49 7.41 13.34
N PHE A 116 -12.37 8.30 13.84
CA PHE A 116 -12.79 9.49 13.09
C PHE A 116 -11.67 10.53 13.07
N HIS A 117 -11.03 10.78 14.23
CA HIS A 117 -9.88 11.67 14.32
C HIS A 117 -8.76 11.22 13.38
N GLU A 118 -8.34 9.96 13.48
CA GLU A 118 -7.21 9.44 12.73
C GLU A 118 -7.53 9.29 11.24
N GLY A 119 -8.72 8.79 10.92
CA GLY A 119 -9.18 8.62 9.55
C GLY A 119 -9.27 9.94 8.80
N LEU A 120 -9.93 10.95 9.36
CA LEU A 120 -10.04 12.27 8.73
C LEU A 120 -8.67 12.93 8.60
N ALA A 121 -7.85 12.88 9.66
CA ALA A 121 -6.53 13.51 9.64
C ALA A 121 -5.62 12.91 8.56
N GLN A 122 -5.64 11.59 8.36
CA GLN A 122 -4.90 10.95 7.27
C GLN A 122 -5.48 11.28 5.89
N GLU A 123 -6.81 11.27 5.74
CA GLU A 123 -7.45 11.58 4.47
C GLU A 123 -7.13 13.00 4.00
N ILE A 124 -7.20 13.99 4.90
CA ILE A 124 -6.89 15.39 4.56
C ILE A 124 -5.39 15.63 4.36
N ALA A 125 -4.53 14.95 5.11
CA ALA A 125 -3.08 15.08 4.98
C ALA A 125 -2.54 14.61 3.62
N GLY A 126 -3.28 13.75 2.91
CA GLY A 126 -3.02 13.30 1.54
C GLY A 126 -1.79 12.39 1.37
N ALA A 127 -0.71 12.64 2.12
CA ALA A 127 0.41 11.71 2.23
C ALA A 127 0.07 10.60 3.22
N ARG A 128 0.38 9.37 2.83
CA ARG A 128 0.17 8.14 3.59
C ARG A 128 1.16 8.08 4.74
N LEU A 129 0.93 8.92 5.77
CA LEU A 129 1.70 8.93 7.02
C LEU A 129 1.70 7.55 7.69
N PHE A 130 0.76 6.68 7.36
CA PHE A 130 0.90 5.26 7.54
C PHE A 130 0.56 4.64 6.18
N ASP A 131 1.43 3.75 5.70
CA ASP A 131 1.16 3.09 4.43
C ASP A 131 -0.18 2.36 4.55
N ARG A 132 -1.08 2.64 3.61
CA ARG A 132 -2.31 1.84 3.45
C ARG A 132 -1.86 0.56 2.78
N SER A 133 -1.05 -0.24 3.47
CA SER A 133 -0.66 -1.55 2.99
C SER A 133 -1.92 -2.38 2.93
N GLY A 134 -2.62 -2.30 1.80
CA GLY A 134 -3.86 -3.03 1.54
C GLY A 134 -3.65 -4.52 1.78
N GLU A 135 -2.42 -4.99 1.64
CA GLU A 135 -1.94 -6.31 2.02
C GLU A 135 -2.10 -6.60 3.52
N LEU A 136 -1.56 -5.77 4.42
CA LEU A 136 -1.72 -5.98 5.87
C LEU A 136 -3.20 -5.93 6.29
N LEU A 137 -3.95 -4.99 5.72
CA LEU A 137 -5.38 -4.85 6.01
C LEU A 137 -6.17 -6.06 5.50
N ALA A 138 -5.93 -6.51 4.27
CA ALA A 138 -6.56 -7.69 3.70
C ALA A 138 -6.16 -8.96 4.46
N ALA A 139 -4.90 -9.12 4.83
CA ALA A 139 -4.43 -10.28 5.60
C ALA A 139 -5.07 -10.35 6.99
N ARG A 140 -5.16 -9.20 7.70
CA ARG A 140 -5.85 -9.14 9.01
C ARG A 140 -7.36 -9.28 8.87
N ALA A 141 -7.97 -8.81 7.78
CA ALA A 141 -9.38 -9.05 7.50
C ALA A 141 -9.66 -10.53 7.26
N ALA A 142 -8.93 -11.17 6.35
CA ALA A 142 -9.10 -12.58 6.00
C ALA A 142 -8.87 -13.53 7.18
N SER A 143 -7.98 -13.16 8.11
CA SER A 143 -7.71 -13.94 9.33
C SER A 143 -8.62 -13.57 10.52
N GLY A 144 -9.56 -12.64 10.36
CA GLY A 144 -10.49 -12.23 11.42
C GLY A 144 -9.87 -11.33 12.52
N HIS A 145 -8.68 -10.77 12.28
CA HIS A 145 -7.92 -9.94 13.22
C HIS A 145 -8.11 -8.42 13.00
N LEU A 146 -9.27 -8.00 12.47
CA LEU A 146 -9.61 -6.57 12.45
C LEU A 146 -9.85 -6.06 13.88
N LEU A 147 -9.42 -4.82 14.14
CA LEU A 147 -9.68 -4.19 15.44
C LEU A 147 -11.15 -3.85 15.56
N SER A 148 -11.70 -4.04 16.75
CA SER A 148 -13.10 -3.71 16.98
C SER A 148 -13.30 -2.19 16.96
N TRP A 149 -14.38 -1.73 16.34
CA TRP A 149 -14.71 -0.30 16.32
C TRP A 149 -14.97 0.27 17.72
N MET A 150 -15.37 -0.58 18.67
CA MET A 150 -15.47 -0.22 20.08
C MET A 150 -14.10 0.06 20.71
N GLN A 151 -13.08 -0.72 20.38
CA GLN A 151 -11.69 -0.46 20.79
C GLN A 151 -11.20 0.86 20.17
N LEU A 152 -11.45 1.06 18.88
CA LEU A 152 -11.12 2.29 18.14
C LEU A 152 -12.01 3.50 18.46
N ARG A 153 -12.86 3.41 19.49
CA ARG A 153 -13.67 4.54 19.95
C ARG A 153 -12.90 5.47 20.88
N SER A 154 -12.07 4.94 21.77
CA SER A 154 -11.58 5.69 22.93
C SER A 154 -10.06 5.68 23.12
N ARG A 155 -9.35 4.64 22.66
CA ARG A 155 -7.91 4.53 22.86
C ARG A 155 -7.25 3.66 21.80
N LEU A 156 -5.99 3.97 21.49
CA LEU A 156 -5.14 3.08 20.71
C LEU A 156 -4.80 1.82 21.52
N PRO A 157 -4.64 0.65 20.87
CA PRO A 157 -4.05 -0.55 21.47
C PRO A 157 -2.72 -0.28 22.17
N ARG A 158 -2.40 -1.03 23.23
CA ARG A 158 -1.12 -0.87 23.94
C ARG A 158 0.06 -1.36 23.11
N ASP A 159 -0.15 -2.50 22.44
CA ASP A 159 0.80 -3.06 21.49
C ASP A 159 1.10 -2.08 20.34
N GLU A 160 2.36 -2.06 19.90
CA GLU A 160 2.82 -1.09 18.90
C GLU A 160 2.30 -1.43 17.50
N ASP A 161 2.25 -2.72 17.14
CA ASP A 161 1.79 -3.17 15.83
C ASP A 161 0.28 -3.01 15.70
N ASP A 162 -0.48 -3.33 16.74
CA ASP A 162 -1.91 -3.06 16.77
C ASP A 162 -2.22 -1.56 16.80
N ALA A 163 -1.40 -0.74 17.46
CA ALA A 163 -1.56 0.70 17.41
C ALA A 163 -1.33 1.24 15.99
N ARG A 164 -0.29 0.78 15.29
CA ARG A 164 -0.04 1.12 13.88
C ARG A 164 -1.19 0.63 12.99
N PHE A 165 -1.68 -0.57 13.24
CA PHE A 165 -2.79 -1.11 12.48
C PHE A 165 -4.10 -0.34 12.70
N ALA A 166 -4.33 0.19 13.91
CA ALA A 166 -5.45 1.10 14.17
C ALA A 166 -5.44 2.32 13.24
N TYR A 167 -4.28 2.90 12.96
CA TYR A 167 -4.13 4.00 11.99
C TYR A 167 -4.47 3.54 10.56
N VAL A 168 -3.98 2.37 10.14
CA VAL A 168 -4.26 1.81 8.80
C VAL A 168 -5.76 1.53 8.62
N GLN A 169 -6.37 0.84 9.58
CA GLN A 169 -7.79 0.49 9.54
C GLN A 169 -8.68 1.74 9.56
N ALA A 170 -8.37 2.72 10.42
CA ALA A 170 -9.13 3.97 10.48
C ALA A 170 -9.05 4.74 9.16
N ALA A 171 -7.87 4.83 8.56
CA ALA A 171 -7.67 5.56 7.32
C ALA A 171 -8.34 4.91 6.12
N ASP A 172 -8.27 3.58 6.00
CA ASP A 172 -8.91 2.86 4.90
C ASP A 172 -10.44 2.95 4.99
N PHE A 173 -11.00 2.77 6.20
CA PHE A 173 -12.43 2.94 6.42
C PHE A 173 -12.89 4.37 6.17
N PHE A 174 -12.12 5.38 6.59
CA PHE A 174 -12.48 6.77 6.37
C PHE A 174 -12.40 7.16 4.89
N ALA A 175 -11.44 6.64 4.14
CA ALA A 175 -11.39 6.80 2.70
C ALA A 175 -12.65 6.23 2.02
N PHE A 176 -13.06 5.02 2.42
CA PHE A 176 -14.33 4.43 1.98
C PHE A 176 -15.54 5.32 2.34
N LEU A 177 -15.60 5.83 3.57
CA LEU A 177 -16.67 6.76 3.97
C LEU A 177 -16.69 8.04 3.13
N MET A 178 -15.52 8.55 2.75
CA MET A 178 -15.39 9.74 1.93
C MET A 178 -15.83 9.50 0.49
N GLU A 179 -15.59 8.31 -0.05
CA GLU A 179 -16.15 7.87 -1.35
C GLU A 179 -17.68 7.78 -1.30
N GLU A 180 -18.27 7.23 -0.23
CA GLU A 180 -19.71 6.99 -0.12
C GLU A 180 -20.52 8.24 0.26
N LEU A 181 -19.98 9.09 1.14
CA LEU A 181 -20.72 10.17 1.79
C LEU A 181 -20.20 11.56 1.39
N GLY A 182 -18.92 11.69 1.06
CA GLY A 182 -18.25 12.97 0.85
C GLY A 182 -18.02 13.76 2.14
N LEU A 183 -17.01 14.64 2.09
CA LEU A 183 -16.62 15.48 3.24
C LEU A 183 -17.77 16.33 3.82
N PRO A 184 -18.62 17.01 3.01
CA PRO A 184 -19.65 17.88 3.56
C PRO A 184 -20.64 17.15 4.47
N LEU A 185 -21.07 15.95 4.06
CA LEU A 185 -21.99 15.13 4.85
C LEU A 185 -21.30 14.60 6.11
N VAL A 186 -20.08 14.11 6.00
CA VAL A 186 -19.25 13.66 7.15
C VAL A 186 -19.12 14.76 8.21
N MET A 187 -18.79 15.98 7.80
CA MET A 187 -18.67 17.12 8.71
C MET A 187 -20.02 17.58 9.28
N LYS A 188 -21.10 17.52 8.49
CA LYS A 188 -22.46 17.82 8.96
C LYS A 188 -22.86 16.87 10.09
N MET A 189 -22.68 15.56 9.90
CA MET A 189 -23.00 14.54 10.91
C MET A 189 -22.19 14.71 12.18
N ALA A 190 -20.88 15.00 12.06
CA ALA A 190 -20.03 15.28 13.21
C ALA A 190 -20.59 16.46 14.03
N ARG A 191 -20.97 17.57 13.37
CA ARG A 191 -21.59 18.72 14.05
C ARG A 191 -22.92 18.38 14.71
N GLU A 192 -23.77 17.56 14.09
CA GLU A 192 -25.04 17.15 14.69
C GLU A 192 -24.84 16.31 15.95
N TYR A 193 -23.94 15.34 15.88
CA TYR A 193 -23.59 14.49 17.02
C TYR A 193 -22.97 15.32 18.15
N LEU A 194 -22.04 16.22 17.83
CA LEU A 194 -21.36 17.08 18.82
C LEU A 194 -22.29 18.11 19.46
N SER A 195 -23.26 18.64 18.70
CA SER A 195 -24.27 19.59 19.20
C SER A 195 -25.37 18.96 20.06
N GLY A 196 -25.38 17.64 20.22
CA GLY A 196 -26.45 16.95 20.94
C GLY A 196 -27.70 16.64 20.09
N ARG A 197 -27.83 17.25 18.91
CA ARG A 197 -28.99 17.11 18.00
C ARG A 197 -29.21 15.70 17.45
N ALA A 198 -28.19 14.85 17.49
CA ALA A 198 -28.29 13.43 17.16
C ALA A 198 -27.63 12.59 18.26
N PRO A 199 -28.28 11.57 18.85
CA PRO A 199 -27.73 10.82 19.99
C PRO A 199 -26.47 10.01 19.66
N SER A 200 -26.26 9.67 18.40
CA SER A 200 -25.08 8.95 17.89
C SER A 200 -24.72 9.44 16.49
N LEU A 201 -23.54 9.05 16.00
CA LEU A 201 -23.16 9.27 14.60
C LEU A 201 -24.08 8.51 13.63
N ASP A 202 -24.54 7.31 13.99
CA ASP A 202 -25.56 6.57 13.21
C ASP A 202 -26.86 7.36 13.12
N ALA A 203 -27.34 7.94 14.23
CA ALA A 203 -28.56 8.74 14.22
C ALA A 203 -28.38 10.06 13.44
N ALA A 204 -27.16 10.59 13.37
CA ALA A 204 -26.85 11.75 12.54
C ALA A 204 -26.87 11.39 11.05
N LEU A 205 -26.33 10.23 10.68
CA LEU A 205 -26.36 9.72 9.31
C LEU A 205 -27.79 9.36 8.87
N ALA A 206 -28.57 8.75 9.76
CA ALA A 206 -29.94 8.30 9.52
C ALA A 206 -30.90 9.43 9.08
N LYS A 207 -30.58 10.69 9.39
CA LYS A 207 -31.36 11.86 8.96
C LYS A 207 -31.15 12.20 7.49
N GLU A 208 -30.04 11.78 6.91
CA GLU A 208 -29.60 12.14 5.55
C GLU A 208 -29.60 10.92 4.62
N ARG A 209 -29.40 9.72 5.17
CA ARG A 209 -29.41 8.45 4.45
C ARG A 209 -30.07 7.36 5.28
N TRP A 210 -30.60 6.34 4.61
CA TRP A 210 -31.19 5.17 5.25
C TRP A 210 -30.16 4.21 5.87
N GLU A 211 -28.89 4.36 5.52
CA GLU A 211 -27.81 3.49 5.98
C GLU A 211 -27.24 3.98 7.32
N SER A 212 -26.76 3.04 8.14
CA SER A 212 -26.05 3.32 9.39
C SER A 212 -24.53 3.19 9.20
N PHE A 213 -23.72 3.79 10.08
CA PHE A 213 -22.27 3.53 10.11
C PHE A 213 -21.98 2.06 10.37
N THR A 214 -22.81 1.39 11.16
CA THR A 214 -22.68 -0.06 11.37
C THR A 214 -22.86 -0.83 10.05
N ALA A 215 -23.83 -0.45 9.23
CA ALA A 215 -24.02 -1.04 7.90
C ALA A 215 -22.83 -0.73 6.95
N LEU A 216 -22.36 0.52 6.95
CA LEU A 216 -21.19 0.94 6.18
C LEU A 216 -19.92 0.20 6.60
N GLN A 217 -19.71 -0.04 7.89
CA GLN A 217 -18.61 -0.86 8.40
C GLN A 217 -18.69 -2.30 7.88
N GLY A 218 -19.89 -2.89 7.85
CA GLY A 218 -20.10 -4.23 7.29
C GLY A 218 -19.88 -4.29 5.77
N LYS A 219 -20.29 -3.25 5.04
CA LYS A 219 -20.02 -3.11 3.59
C LYS A 219 -18.52 -2.98 3.33
N TRP A 220 -17.84 -2.07 4.04
CA TRP A 220 -16.39 -1.90 3.96
C TRP A 220 -15.65 -3.20 4.29
N LYS A 221 -16.00 -3.88 5.39
CA LYS A 221 -15.37 -5.12 5.81
C LYS A 221 -15.44 -6.18 4.69
N ARG A 222 -16.62 -6.37 4.09
CA ARG A 222 -16.79 -7.26 2.94
C ARG A 222 -15.91 -6.86 1.76
N LEU A 223 -15.82 -5.58 1.41
CA LEU A 223 -14.94 -5.13 0.32
C LEU A 223 -13.45 -5.40 0.57
N VAL A 224 -13.02 -5.31 1.82
CA VAL A 224 -11.65 -5.63 2.23
C VAL A 224 -11.42 -7.15 2.14
N GLU A 225 -12.38 -7.96 2.61
CA GLU A 225 -12.32 -9.44 2.58
C GLU A 225 -12.43 -10.01 1.16
N GLU A 226 -13.34 -9.49 0.33
CA GLU A 226 -13.67 -9.95 -1.02
C GLU A 226 -12.65 -9.51 -2.09
N GLY A 227 -11.63 -8.74 -1.72
CA GLY A 227 -10.45 -8.60 -2.57
C GLY A 227 -10.43 -7.40 -3.53
N ARG A 228 -10.86 -6.21 -3.09
CA ARG A 228 -10.09 -5.00 -3.49
C ARG A 228 -8.60 -5.12 -3.05
N GLY A 229 -8.30 -6.02 -2.11
CA GLY A 229 -6.96 -6.54 -1.84
C GLY A 229 -6.40 -7.44 -2.95
N PHE A 230 -7.15 -8.40 -3.51
CA PHE A 230 -6.68 -9.30 -4.58
C PHE A 230 -6.33 -8.55 -5.88
N LEU A 231 -7.16 -7.60 -6.32
CA LEU A 231 -6.87 -6.76 -7.48
C LEU A 231 -5.69 -5.79 -7.24
N ARG A 232 -5.48 -5.31 -6.00
CA ARG A 232 -4.29 -4.52 -5.62
C ARG A 232 -3.03 -5.36 -5.51
N ILE A 233 -3.11 -6.58 -4.96
CA ILE A 233 -2.01 -7.56 -4.88
C ILE A 233 -1.58 -7.94 -6.30
N LEU A 234 -2.54 -8.26 -7.18
CA LEU A 234 -2.24 -8.54 -8.58
C LEU A 234 -1.63 -7.33 -9.31
N GLY A 235 -2.10 -6.12 -9.02
CA GLY A 235 -1.55 -4.89 -9.59
C GLY A 235 -0.13 -4.54 -9.10
N ASN A 236 0.14 -4.68 -7.81
CA ASN A 236 1.43 -4.36 -7.21
C ASN A 236 2.50 -5.44 -7.43
N HIS A 237 2.09 -6.70 -7.57
CA HIS A 237 3.00 -7.83 -7.79
C HIS A 237 2.92 -8.42 -9.19
N LEU A 238 2.30 -7.74 -10.16
CA LEU A 238 2.24 -8.25 -11.53
C LEU A 238 3.65 -8.51 -12.08
N PHE A 239 4.58 -7.60 -11.80
CA PHE A 239 5.98 -7.74 -12.19
C PHE A 239 6.65 -8.93 -11.50
N ASP A 240 6.48 -9.08 -10.18
CA ASP A 240 7.07 -10.18 -9.42
C ASP A 240 6.50 -11.54 -9.85
N LEU A 241 5.19 -11.61 -10.09
CA LEU A 241 4.52 -12.80 -10.59
C LEU A 241 4.99 -13.15 -12.00
N LEU A 242 5.11 -12.17 -12.90
CA LEU A 242 5.68 -12.36 -14.25
C LEU A 242 7.13 -12.84 -14.17
N LEU A 243 7.92 -12.33 -13.23
CA LEU A 243 9.30 -12.73 -13.03
C LEU A 243 9.40 -14.18 -12.52
N VAL A 244 8.59 -14.55 -11.52
CA VAL A 244 8.54 -15.93 -11.02
C VAL A 244 8.04 -16.90 -12.10
N LEU A 245 7.03 -16.51 -12.90
CA LEU A 245 6.53 -17.30 -14.03
C LEU A 245 7.51 -17.38 -15.21
N SER A 246 8.41 -16.40 -15.36
CA SER A 246 9.40 -16.38 -16.44
C SER A 246 10.43 -17.52 -16.31
N ILE A 247 10.77 -17.93 -15.08
CA ILE A 247 11.76 -18.99 -14.82
C ILE A 247 11.28 -20.37 -15.31
N PRO A 248 10.11 -20.90 -14.92
CA PRO A 248 9.62 -22.17 -15.44
C PRO A 248 9.30 -22.10 -16.93
N LEU A 249 8.85 -20.95 -17.45
CA LEU A 249 8.62 -20.77 -18.89
C LEU A 249 9.93 -20.83 -19.68
N LEU A 250 10.97 -20.14 -19.20
CA LEU A 250 12.31 -20.18 -19.77
C LEU A 250 12.87 -21.61 -19.71
N PHE A 251 12.70 -22.30 -18.59
CA PHE A 251 13.07 -23.70 -18.45
C PHE A 251 12.35 -24.60 -19.47
N LEU A 252 11.04 -24.42 -19.67
CA LEU A 252 10.27 -25.17 -20.67
C LEU A 252 10.73 -24.87 -22.09
N VAL A 253 11.04 -23.61 -22.41
CA VAL A 253 11.55 -23.20 -23.72
C VAL A 253 12.93 -23.81 -23.96
N LEU A 254 13.86 -23.66 -23.01
CA LEU A 254 15.21 -24.24 -23.10
C LEU A 254 15.17 -25.75 -23.22
N ARG A 255 14.32 -26.41 -22.41
CA ARG A 255 14.07 -27.85 -22.51
C ARG A 255 13.56 -28.23 -23.91
N ARG A 256 12.61 -27.47 -24.47
CA ARG A 256 12.08 -27.72 -25.82
C ARG A 256 13.15 -27.54 -26.90
N VAL A 257 13.98 -26.50 -26.79
CA VAL A 257 15.10 -26.27 -27.73
C VAL A 257 16.09 -27.42 -27.65
N TYR A 258 16.52 -27.79 -26.44
CA TYR A 258 17.45 -28.89 -26.20
C TYR A 258 16.96 -30.23 -26.79
N PHE A 259 15.70 -30.59 -26.56
CA PHE A 259 15.16 -31.84 -27.11
C PHE A 259 15.00 -31.79 -28.64
N ARG A 260 14.68 -30.63 -29.22
CA ARG A 260 14.62 -30.48 -30.69
C ARG A 260 16.00 -30.62 -31.34
N GLU A 261 17.05 -30.09 -30.72
CA GLU A 261 18.42 -30.26 -31.20
C GLU A 261 18.84 -31.73 -31.13
N LYS A 262 18.52 -32.42 -30.02
CA LYS A 262 18.78 -33.86 -29.89
C LYS A 262 18.00 -34.73 -30.87
N GLU A 263 16.78 -34.34 -31.23
CA GLU A 263 16.02 -35.01 -32.29
C GLU A 263 16.60 -34.74 -33.68
N ALA A 264 17.13 -33.53 -33.93
CA ALA A 264 17.75 -33.18 -35.20
C ALA A 264 19.10 -33.90 -35.40
N GLU A 265 19.91 -34.00 -34.34
CA GLU A 265 21.18 -34.75 -34.34
C GLU A 265 20.97 -36.23 -34.66
N LYS A 266 20.00 -36.88 -34.00
CA LYS A 266 19.65 -38.28 -34.31
C LYS A 266 19.20 -38.48 -35.76
N ARG A 267 18.42 -37.55 -36.31
CA ARG A 267 17.99 -37.64 -37.72
C ARG A 267 19.14 -37.51 -38.71
N LEU A 268 20.19 -36.76 -38.35
CA LEU A 268 21.41 -36.65 -39.16
C LEU A 268 22.22 -37.94 -39.07
N GLU A 269 22.43 -38.49 -37.87
CA GLU A 269 23.11 -39.78 -37.67
C GLU A 269 22.39 -40.93 -38.40
N ASP A 270 21.05 -40.98 -38.30
CA ASP A 270 20.23 -41.97 -39.00
C ASP A 270 20.32 -41.82 -40.53
N TRP A 271 20.40 -40.58 -41.02
CA TRP A 271 20.54 -40.27 -42.45
C TRP A 271 21.95 -40.60 -42.97
N GLU A 272 23.00 -40.28 -42.23
CA GLU A 272 24.39 -40.64 -42.54
C GLU A 272 24.58 -42.16 -42.59
N THR A 273 24.07 -42.87 -41.58
CA THR A 273 24.10 -44.34 -41.54
C THR A 273 23.37 -44.96 -42.73
N SER A 274 22.19 -44.40 -43.08
CA SER A 274 21.42 -44.87 -44.23
C SER A 274 22.13 -44.58 -45.55
N ALA A 275 22.81 -43.44 -45.67
CA ALA A 275 23.58 -43.07 -46.85
C ALA A 275 24.81 -43.97 -47.02
N GLU A 276 25.55 -44.28 -45.96
CA GLU A 276 26.69 -45.21 -45.99
C GLU A 276 26.26 -46.63 -46.40
N ILE A 277 25.12 -47.11 -45.90
CA ILE A 277 24.57 -48.42 -46.29
C ILE A 277 24.23 -48.42 -47.79
N LEU A 278 23.62 -47.36 -48.31
CA LEU A 278 23.26 -47.26 -49.72
C LEU A 278 24.50 -47.18 -50.62
N ASP A 279 25.49 -46.39 -50.24
CA ASP A 279 26.76 -46.25 -50.98
C ASP A 279 27.50 -47.61 -51.03
N GLY A 280 27.55 -48.33 -49.90
CA GLY A 280 28.13 -49.67 -49.84
C GLY A 280 27.34 -50.75 -50.59
N ILE A 281 26.05 -50.55 -50.86
CA ILE A 281 25.28 -51.43 -51.76
C ILE A 281 25.64 -51.10 -53.22
N GLN A 282 25.70 -49.81 -53.58
CA GLN A 282 26.04 -49.38 -54.93
C GLN A 282 27.47 -49.77 -55.34
N GLU A 283 28.44 -49.67 -54.42
CA GLU A 283 29.82 -50.09 -54.67
C GLU A 283 29.92 -51.60 -54.93
N LYS A 284 29.17 -52.42 -54.16
CA LYS A 284 29.10 -53.87 -54.40
C LYS A 284 28.42 -54.23 -55.71
N GLU A 285 27.34 -53.54 -56.07
CA GLU A 285 26.67 -53.74 -57.35
C GLU A 285 27.62 -53.39 -58.52
N ALA A 286 28.40 -52.31 -58.40
CA ALA A 286 29.39 -51.93 -59.40
C ALA A 286 30.57 -52.93 -59.49
N GLU A 287 31.06 -53.46 -58.37
CA GLU A 287 32.08 -54.52 -58.36
C GLU A 287 31.59 -55.83 -58.98
N GLU A 288 30.33 -56.20 -58.75
CA GLU A 288 29.71 -57.38 -59.37
C GLU A 288 29.50 -57.20 -60.89
N GLU A 289 29.10 -56.01 -61.33
CA GLU A 289 28.99 -55.68 -62.76
C GLU A 289 30.36 -55.66 -63.45
N ASP A 290 31.40 -55.12 -62.83
CA ASP A 290 32.77 -55.13 -63.36
C ASP A 290 33.38 -56.56 -63.38
N ALA A 291 33.06 -57.39 -62.37
CA ALA A 291 33.47 -58.80 -62.36
C ALA A 291 32.78 -59.62 -63.47
N GLN A 292 31.49 -59.37 -63.72
CA GLN A 292 30.76 -59.99 -64.84
C GLN A 292 31.24 -59.47 -66.21
N GLY A 293 31.52 -58.17 -66.34
CA GLY A 293 32.09 -57.57 -67.54
C GLY A 293 33.54 -58.00 -67.84
N GLY A 294 34.32 -58.31 -66.79
CA GLY A 294 35.66 -58.90 -66.91
C GLY A 294 35.65 -60.34 -67.40
N LEU A 295 34.69 -61.15 -66.96
CA LEU A 295 34.47 -62.52 -67.43
C LEU A 295 34.06 -62.56 -68.92
N ASP A 296 33.18 -61.65 -69.36
CA ASP A 296 32.74 -61.57 -70.77
C ASP A 296 33.82 -61.06 -71.75
N ARG A 297 34.87 -60.37 -71.23
CA ARG A 297 36.07 -60.02 -72.02
C ARG A 297 37.08 -61.15 -72.12
N GLN A 298 37.14 -62.05 -71.14
CA GLN A 298 38.10 -63.16 -71.15
C GLN A 298 37.67 -64.28 -72.11
N ASP A 299 36.37 -64.46 -72.34
CA ASP A 299 35.84 -65.43 -73.31
C ASP A 299 35.95 -64.98 -74.79
N ARG A 300 36.27 -63.71 -75.05
CA ARG A 300 36.41 -63.18 -76.42
C ARG A 300 37.80 -63.39 -77.04
N HIS A 301 38.76 -63.96 -76.32
CA HIS A 301 40.13 -64.22 -76.81
C HIS A 301 40.47 -65.70 -77.05
N THR A 302 39.53 -66.62 -76.87
CA THR A 302 39.78 -68.08 -76.93
C THR A 302 39.15 -68.81 -78.12
N HIS A 303 38.93 -68.12 -79.24
CA HIS A 303 38.66 -68.78 -80.53
C HIS A 303 39.38 -68.05 -81.67
N LEU A 304 40.69 -68.35 -81.79
CA LEU A 304 41.44 -68.36 -83.04
C LEU A 304 41.48 -69.80 -83.57
#